data_AF-A0A974NCC8-F1
#
_entry.id   AF-A0A974NCC8-F1
#
_cell.length_a   1.000
_cell.length_b   1.000
_cell.length_c   1.000
_cell.angle_alpha   90.00
_cell.angle_beta   90.00
_cell.angle_gamma   90.00
#
_symmetry.space_group_name_H-M   'P 1'
#
loop_
_entity.id
_entity.type
_entity.pdbx_description
1 polymer ?
#
loop_
_entity_poly.entity_id
_entity_poly.type
_entity_poly.pdbx_seq_one_letter_code
_entity_poly.pdbx_strand_id
1 'polypeptide(L)'
;MDAFPDGAPAAPLPRVDGGFRTVLADPPWRFANRTGKVAPEHRRLDRYSTMDLEAIKALPVGEVTARDAHLYLWVPNALLPEGMAVLEAWGFRYVSNIIWAKRRKDGGPDGRGVGFYFRNVTEPILFGVKGSMRTLPPARSTVNMIETRKREHSRKPDEQYDLIESCSPGPYLEMFARYAREGWTAWGSEADAGTEPQGRARRGYEGGQIERVPYLSPHGRMSDWLADRLASVLADEYARGASVRQLAEKTGYPVSRVRALLKRGGAELRGRGRPRAAL
;
A
#
# COMPACT_ATOMS: atom_id res chain seq x y z
N MET A 1 -20.05 16.73 -16.05
CA MET A 1 -19.20 16.25 -17.16
C MET A 1 -17.93 15.74 -16.51
N ASP A 2 -17.83 14.42 -16.46
CA ASP A 2 -16.98 13.67 -15.54
C ASP A 2 -15.61 13.47 -16.17
N ALA A 3 -14.77 14.49 -16.09
CA ALA A 3 -13.45 14.47 -16.69
C ALA A 3 -12.36 14.21 -15.66
N PHE A 4 -11.38 13.39 -16.03
CA PHE A 4 -10.05 13.44 -15.43
C PHE A 4 -9.48 14.86 -15.60
N PRO A 5 -8.44 15.26 -14.84
CA PRO A 5 -8.03 16.66 -14.78
C PRO A 5 -7.49 17.25 -16.10
N ASP A 6 -7.31 16.41 -17.12
CA ASP A 6 -6.92 16.78 -18.49
C ASP A 6 -8.14 16.98 -19.42
N GLY A 7 -9.38 16.91 -18.91
CA GLY A 7 -10.61 17.11 -19.70
C GLY A 7 -11.11 15.86 -20.44
N ALA A 8 -10.35 14.76 -20.42
CA ALA A 8 -10.79 13.48 -20.96
C ALA A 8 -11.86 12.83 -20.05
N PRO A 9 -12.98 12.31 -20.60
CA PRO A 9 -13.99 11.64 -19.81
C PRO A 9 -13.37 10.45 -19.08
N ALA A 10 -13.69 10.31 -17.79
CA ALA A 10 -13.20 9.19 -17.02
C ALA A 10 -13.73 7.89 -17.63
N ALA A 11 -12.84 6.92 -17.86
CA ALA A 11 -13.27 5.60 -18.32
C ALA A 11 -14.33 5.06 -17.35
N PRO A 12 -15.40 4.40 -17.83
CA PRO A 12 -16.42 3.87 -16.94
C PRO A 12 -15.79 2.91 -15.93
N LEU A 13 -16.30 2.92 -14.70
CA LEU A 13 -15.84 1.96 -13.69
C LEU A 13 -16.16 0.53 -14.16
N PRO A 14 -15.24 -0.43 -13.98
CA PRO A 14 -15.47 -1.81 -14.37
C PRO A 14 -16.63 -2.40 -13.54
N ARG A 15 -17.26 -3.46 -14.07
CA ARG A 15 -18.35 -4.17 -13.40
C ARG A 15 -18.04 -5.66 -13.36
N VAL A 16 -18.48 -6.32 -12.29
CA VAL A 16 -18.43 -7.77 -12.09
C VAL A 16 -19.79 -8.25 -11.63
N ASP A 17 -20.12 -9.51 -11.89
CA ASP A 17 -21.37 -10.08 -11.41
C ASP A 17 -21.46 -10.03 -9.87
N GLY A 18 -22.61 -9.60 -9.35
CA GLY A 18 -22.81 -9.34 -7.93
C GLY A 18 -22.06 -8.13 -7.33
N GLY A 19 -21.23 -7.43 -8.11
CA GLY A 19 -20.47 -6.24 -7.69
C GLY A 19 -19.21 -6.52 -6.86
N PHE A 20 -18.33 -5.53 -6.78
CA PHE A 20 -17.11 -5.60 -5.97
C PHE A 20 -17.43 -5.62 -4.48
N ARG A 21 -16.83 -6.56 -3.74
CA ARG A 21 -16.97 -6.63 -2.27
C ARG A 21 -15.91 -5.83 -1.54
N THR A 22 -14.80 -5.50 -2.20
CA THR A 22 -13.74 -4.69 -1.62
C THR A 22 -13.20 -3.70 -2.64
N VAL A 23 -13.13 -2.43 -2.25
CA VAL A 23 -12.54 -1.34 -3.03
C VAL A 23 -11.36 -0.76 -2.27
N LEU A 24 -10.25 -0.54 -2.97
CA LEU A 24 -9.14 0.29 -2.54
C LEU A 24 -9.08 1.51 -3.45
N ALA A 25 -8.99 2.72 -2.90
CA ALA A 25 -8.90 3.94 -3.68
C ALA A 25 -7.84 4.90 -3.14
N ASP A 26 -7.03 5.47 -4.03
CA ASP A 26 -6.11 6.58 -3.75
C ASP A 26 -6.40 7.78 -4.68
N PRO A 27 -7.49 8.52 -4.44
CA PRO A 27 -7.87 9.63 -5.31
C PRO A 27 -6.76 10.70 -5.42
N PRO A 28 -6.63 11.38 -6.56
CA PRO A 28 -5.65 12.44 -6.74
C PRO A 28 -6.15 13.76 -6.10
N TRP A 29 -6.21 13.81 -4.78
CA TRP A 29 -6.81 14.90 -4.01
C TRP A 29 -6.24 16.29 -4.35
N ARG A 30 -7.11 17.24 -4.67
CA ARG A 30 -6.76 18.66 -4.81
C ARG A 30 -6.79 19.38 -3.45
N PHE A 31 -5.70 20.04 -3.08
CA PHE A 31 -5.63 20.88 -1.88
C PHE A 31 -6.09 22.31 -2.16
N ALA A 32 -6.82 22.93 -1.23
CA ALA A 32 -7.29 24.32 -1.38
C ALA A 32 -6.14 25.36 -1.30
N ASN A 33 -5.10 25.09 -0.51
CA ASN A 33 -3.99 26.03 -0.30
C ASN A 33 -2.98 25.95 -1.45
N ARG A 34 -3.06 26.91 -2.38
CA ARG A 34 -2.17 27.04 -3.56
C ARG A 34 -0.85 27.78 -3.31
N THR A 35 -0.65 28.37 -2.13
CA THR A 35 0.54 29.18 -1.81
C THR A 35 1.49 28.46 -0.85
N GLY A 36 2.76 28.32 -1.26
CA GLY A 36 3.85 27.73 -0.48
C GLY A 36 4.38 26.40 -1.03
N LYS A 37 5.55 25.97 -0.55
CA LYS A 37 6.29 24.74 -0.94
C LYS A 37 5.51 23.40 -0.82
N VAL A 38 4.25 23.44 -0.43
CA VAL A 38 3.36 22.32 -0.12
C VAL A 38 2.28 22.13 -1.20
N ALA A 39 2.04 23.13 -2.06
CA ALA A 39 1.13 22.99 -3.18
C ALA A 39 1.74 22.06 -4.25
N PRO A 40 1.00 21.06 -4.77
CA PRO A 40 1.42 20.25 -5.92
C PRO A 40 1.80 21.10 -7.14
N GLU A 41 1.26 22.32 -7.22
CA GLU A 41 1.45 23.29 -8.30
C GLU A 41 2.76 24.11 -8.20
N HIS A 42 3.56 23.93 -7.14
CA HIS A 42 4.74 24.77 -6.87
C HIS A 42 5.97 24.36 -7.71
N ARG A 43 6.00 24.72 -9.00
CA ARG A 43 7.15 24.91 -9.95
C ARG A 43 8.38 23.96 -9.94
N ARG A 44 8.38 22.84 -9.18
CA ARG A 44 9.51 21.89 -9.06
C ARG A 44 9.07 20.42 -8.97
N LEU A 45 7.77 20.14 -8.99
CA LEU A 45 7.19 18.80 -8.97
C LEU A 45 6.36 18.66 -10.25
N ASP A 46 6.72 17.70 -11.10
CA ASP A 46 5.95 17.40 -12.31
C ASP A 46 4.49 17.16 -11.97
N ARG A 47 3.63 17.67 -12.85
CA ARG A 47 2.19 17.87 -12.64
C ARG A 47 1.47 16.52 -12.62
N TYR A 48 1.19 15.98 -11.44
CA TYR A 48 0.09 15.02 -11.31
C TYR A 48 -1.22 15.79 -11.40
N SER A 49 -2.04 15.43 -12.36
CA SER A 49 -3.40 15.89 -12.54
C SER A 49 -4.21 15.61 -11.26
N THR A 50 -4.73 16.65 -10.58
CA THR A 50 -5.53 16.53 -9.34
C THR A 50 -7.03 16.72 -9.58
N MET A 51 -7.85 16.03 -8.81
CA MET A 51 -9.31 16.05 -8.88
C MET A 51 -9.88 16.79 -7.66
N ASP A 52 -10.86 17.67 -7.88
CA ASP A 52 -11.57 18.30 -6.77
C ASP A 52 -12.55 17.34 -6.09
N LEU A 53 -12.99 17.73 -4.90
CA LEU A 53 -13.83 16.92 -4.04
C LEU A 53 -15.15 16.51 -4.70
N GLU A 54 -15.81 17.44 -5.40
CA GLU A 54 -17.10 17.13 -6.02
C GLU A 54 -16.95 16.15 -7.18
N ALA A 55 -15.88 16.28 -7.97
CA ALA A 55 -15.58 15.30 -9.01
C ALA A 55 -15.25 13.91 -8.41
N ILE A 56 -14.51 13.83 -7.29
CA ILE A 56 -14.25 12.55 -6.60
C ILE A 56 -15.57 11.93 -6.10
N LYS A 57 -16.42 12.72 -5.45
CA LYS A 57 -17.73 12.28 -4.94
C LYS A 57 -18.67 11.80 -6.04
N ALA A 58 -18.60 12.41 -7.23
CA ALA A 58 -19.44 12.08 -8.37
C ALA A 58 -19.15 10.70 -9.00
N LEU A 59 -18.02 10.06 -8.66
CA LEU A 59 -17.72 8.72 -9.16
C LEU A 59 -18.77 7.70 -8.68
N PRO A 60 -19.36 6.88 -9.58
CA PRO A 60 -20.47 5.99 -9.25
C PRO A 60 -20.00 4.69 -8.56
N VAL A 61 -19.14 4.79 -7.55
CA VAL A 61 -18.54 3.64 -6.83
C VAL A 61 -19.63 2.79 -6.15
N GLY A 62 -20.69 3.43 -5.67
CA GLY A 62 -21.85 2.75 -5.11
C GLY A 62 -22.57 1.81 -6.08
N GLU A 63 -22.47 2.04 -7.39
CA GLU A 63 -23.16 1.25 -8.42
C GLU A 63 -22.39 0.01 -8.88
N VAL A 64 -21.06 0.01 -8.70
CA VAL A 64 -20.19 -1.12 -9.08
C VAL A 64 -19.85 -2.03 -7.90
N THR A 65 -20.27 -1.65 -6.70
CA THR A 65 -20.03 -2.40 -5.46
C THR A 65 -21.22 -3.27 -5.10
N ALA A 66 -20.95 -4.40 -4.47
CA ALA A 66 -21.97 -5.29 -3.93
C ALA A 66 -22.86 -4.57 -2.90
N ARG A 67 -23.98 -5.21 -2.51
CA ARG A 67 -24.85 -4.72 -1.43
C ARG A 67 -24.08 -4.56 -0.11
N ASP A 68 -23.22 -5.52 0.19
CA ASP A 68 -22.35 -5.57 1.35
C ASP A 68 -20.90 -5.50 0.87
N ALA A 69 -20.19 -4.42 1.20
CA ALA A 69 -18.85 -4.16 0.68
C ALA A 69 -17.99 -3.36 1.66
N HIS A 70 -16.67 -3.47 1.49
CA HIS A 70 -15.67 -2.68 2.19
C HIS A 70 -15.01 -1.65 1.26
N LEU A 71 -14.65 -0.51 1.82
CA LEU A 71 -13.88 0.53 1.15
C LEU A 71 -12.68 0.93 2.00
N TYR A 72 -11.50 0.87 1.38
CA TYR A 72 -10.23 1.35 1.90
C TYR A 72 -9.86 2.61 1.12
N LEU A 73 -9.98 3.77 1.75
CA LEU A 73 -9.78 5.07 1.09
C LEU A 73 -8.54 5.76 1.65
N TRP A 74 -7.52 5.94 0.83
CA TRP A 74 -6.36 6.75 1.18
C TRP A 74 -6.75 8.23 1.23
N VAL A 75 -6.45 8.89 2.36
CA VAL A 75 -6.80 10.29 2.59
C VAL A 75 -5.61 11.03 3.19
N PRO A 76 -5.18 12.17 2.64
CA PRO A 76 -4.18 13.00 3.31
C PRO A 76 -4.69 13.50 4.67
N ASN A 77 -3.81 13.60 5.68
CA ASN A 77 -4.22 14.04 7.03
C ASN A 77 -5.01 15.36 7.05
N ALA A 78 -4.69 16.29 6.14
CA ALA A 78 -5.35 17.59 6.07
C ALA A 78 -6.74 17.55 5.42
N LEU A 79 -7.12 16.43 4.78
CA LEU A 79 -8.36 16.27 4.02
C LEU A 79 -9.28 15.20 4.63
N LEU A 80 -9.13 14.94 5.93
CA LEU A 80 -9.97 13.94 6.63
C LEU A 80 -11.47 14.26 6.52
N PRO A 81 -11.95 15.50 6.70
CA PRO A 81 -13.37 15.82 6.50
C PRO A 81 -13.86 15.48 5.08
N GLU A 82 -13.07 15.81 4.06
CA GLU A 82 -13.34 15.51 2.66
C GLU A 82 -13.36 14.00 2.39
N GLY A 83 -12.42 13.26 2.98
CA GLY A 83 -12.39 11.81 2.94
C GLY A 83 -13.66 11.18 3.51
N MET A 84 -14.18 11.71 4.62
CA MET A 84 -15.44 11.25 5.21
C MET A 84 -16.64 11.56 4.31
N ALA A 85 -16.67 12.73 3.68
CA ALA A 85 -17.70 13.11 2.71
C ALA A 85 -17.68 12.20 1.47
N VAL A 86 -16.51 11.76 1.02
CA VAL A 86 -16.38 10.79 -0.09
C VAL A 86 -16.90 9.41 0.29
N LEU A 87 -16.59 8.90 1.49
CA LEU A 87 -17.17 7.65 1.98
C LEU A 87 -18.70 7.69 1.93
N GLU A 88 -19.29 8.76 2.46
CA GLU A 88 -20.75 8.94 2.48
C GLU A 88 -21.34 9.02 1.08
N ALA A 89 -20.75 9.84 0.19
CA ALA A 89 -21.21 9.99 -1.19
C ALA A 89 -21.18 8.67 -1.97
N TRP A 90 -20.20 7.81 -1.71
CA TRP A 90 -20.09 6.49 -2.33
C TRP A 90 -20.94 5.40 -1.63
N GLY A 91 -21.67 5.76 -0.56
CA GLY A 91 -22.58 4.85 0.15
C GLY A 91 -21.93 4.00 1.25
N PHE A 92 -20.77 4.42 1.76
CA PHE A 92 -20.04 3.73 2.82
C PHE A 92 -20.12 4.50 4.13
N ARG A 93 -20.44 3.81 5.22
CA ARG A 93 -20.33 4.35 6.57
C ARG A 93 -18.90 4.16 7.07
N TYR A 94 -18.28 5.21 7.58
CA TYR A 94 -17.00 5.09 8.28
C TYR A 94 -17.10 4.18 9.50
N VAL A 95 -16.11 3.29 9.67
CA VAL A 95 -16.03 2.37 10.81
C VAL A 95 -14.74 2.55 11.60
N SER A 96 -13.60 2.60 10.91
CA SER A 96 -12.28 2.73 11.54
C SER A 96 -11.25 3.22 10.51
N ASN A 97 -9.98 3.27 10.88
CA ASN A 97 -8.89 3.59 9.97
C ASN A 97 -7.66 2.72 10.24
N ILE A 98 -6.82 2.58 9.21
CA ILE A 98 -5.48 2.01 9.30
C ILE A 98 -4.48 3.14 9.09
N ILE A 99 -3.46 3.22 9.93
CA ILE A 99 -2.42 4.24 9.83
C ILE A 99 -1.18 3.66 9.15
N TRP A 100 -0.74 4.26 8.06
CA TRP A 100 0.61 4.05 7.58
C TRP A 100 1.58 4.99 8.30
N ALA A 101 2.42 4.45 9.18
CA ALA A 101 3.51 5.17 9.81
C ALA A 101 4.79 5.05 8.98
N LYS A 102 5.33 6.19 8.56
CA LYS A 102 6.56 6.28 7.79
C LYS A 102 7.75 6.27 8.73
N ARG A 103 8.56 5.21 8.65
CA ARG A 103 9.71 4.99 9.53
C ARG A 103 11.03 5.32 8.83
N ARG A 104 12.04 5.65 9.62
CA ARG A 104 13.46 5.72 9.22
C ARG A 104 14.12 4.35 9.38
N LYS A 105 15.42 4.25 9.06
CA LYS A 105 16.22 3.01 9.26
C LYS A 105 16.23 2.56 10.73
N ASP A 106 16.34 3.51 11.65
CA ASP A 106 16.38 3.30 13.10
C ASP A 106 15.00 2.97 13.72
N GLY A 107 13.93 2.89 12.91
CA GLY A 107 12.56 2.66 13.38
C GLY A 107 11.86 3.92 13.92
N GLY A 108 12.54 5.06 14.01
CA GLY A 108 11.93 6.33 14.39
C GLY A 108 11.03 6.93 13.29
N PRO A 109 10.19 7.94 13.60
CA PRO A 109 9.34 8.60 12.61
C PRO A 109 10.16 9.35 11.54
N ASP A 110 9.73 9.29 10.29
CA ASP A 110 10.38 10.01 9.18
C ASP A 110 10.01 11.50 9.17
N GLY A 111 10.75 12.31 9.93
CA GLY A 111 10.53 13.75 10.10
C GLY A 111 10.68 14.61 8.84
N ARG A 112 10.95 14.02 7.67
CA ARG A 112 11.04 14.71 6.37
C ARG A 112 9.66 15.01 5.76
N GLY A 113 8.58 14.58 6.41
CA GLY A 113 7.21 14.87 6.00
C GLY A 113 6.93 16.37 5.82
N VAL A 114 6.14 16.71 4.81
CA VAL A 114 5.68 18.09 4.58
C VAL A 114 4.34 18.27 5.29
N GLY A 115 4.17 19.38 6.01
CA GLY A 115 2.92 19.79 6.65
C GLY A 115 3.03 21.20 7.23
N PHE A 116 1.92 21.91 7.32
CA PHE A 116 1.89 23.31 7.76
C PHE A 116 2.01 23.48 9.28
N TYR A 117 1.34 22.61 10.04
CA TYR A 117 1.32 22.65 11.51
C TYR A 117 2.24 21.58 12.13
N PHE A 118 2.19 20.36 11.60
CA PHE A 118 3.02 19.23 12.04
C PHE A 118 3.71 18.56 10.85
N ARG A 119 4.82 17.88 11.12
CA ARG A 119 5.48 17.02 10.13
C ARG A 119 4.63 15.77 9.90
N ASN A 120 4.11 15.60 8.69
CA ASN A 120 3.32 14.42 8.34
C ASN A 120 4.20 13.17 8.22
N VAL A 121 4.26 12.40 9.31
CA VAL A 121 4.96 11.11 9.38
C VAL A 121 4.00 9.92 9.25
N THR A 122 2.70 10.20 9.12
CA THR A 122 1.63 9.20 8.93
C THR A 122 0.76 9.54 7.73
N GLU A 123 0.12 8.54 7.14
CA GLU A 123 -1.02 8.69 6.22
C GLU A 123 -2.12 7.68 6.59
N PRO A 124 -3.39 8.10 6.74
CA PRO A 124 -4.49 7.21 7.04
C PRO A 124 -5.10 6.57 5.78
N ILE A 125 -5.55 5.33 5.96
CA ILE A 125 -6.53 4.65 5.11
C ILE A 125 -7.82 4.61 5.90
N LEU A 126 -8.85 5.34 5.46
CA LEU A 126 -10.17 5.24 6.06
C LEU A 126 -10.81 3.91 5.66
N PHE A 127 -11.42 3.23 6.62
CA PHE A 127 -12.15 1.98 6.41
C PHE A 127 -13.65 2.23 6.53
N GLY A 128 -14.34 2.11 5.41
CA GLY A 128 -15.78 2.23 5.28
C GLY A 128 -16.47 0.89 5.02
N VAL A 129 -17.70 0.76 5.49
CA VAL A 129 -18.56 -0.41 5.27
C VAL A 129 -19.87 0.03 4.63
N LYS A 130 -20.24 -0.62 3.54
CA LYS A 130 -21.57 -0.56 2.92
C LYS A 130 -22.36 -1.79 3.38
N GLY A 131 -23.62 -1.57 3.74
CA GLY A 131 -24.46 -2.63 4.30
C GLY A 131 -24.00 -3.05 5.71
N SER A 132 -23.93 -4.36 5.96
CA SER A 132 -23.71 -4.95 7.29
C SER A 132 -22.52 -5.92 7.37
N MET A 133 -21.61 -5.87 6.38
CA MET A 133 -20.45 -6.75 6.30
C MET A 133 -19.51 -6.58 7.50
N ARG A 134 -19.09 -7.71 8.08
CA ARG A 134 -17.94 -7.77 8.99
C ARG A 134 -16.68 -8.16 8.23
N THR A 135 -15.54 -7.72 8.72
CA THR A 135 -14.24 -8.21 8.27
C THR A 135 -14.07 -9.72 8.50
N LEU A 136 -13.22 -10.33 7.68
CA LEU A 136 -12.80 -11.72 7.82
C LEU A 136 -12.08 -11.93 9.17
N PRO A 137 -12.04 -13.17 9.70
CA PRO A 137 -11.46 -13.45 11.01
C PRO A 137 -10.06 -12.86 11.28
N PRO A 138 -9.11 -12.83 10.32
CA PRO A 138 -7.77 -12.27 10.55
C PRO A 138 -7.78 -10.82 11.05
N ALA A 139 -8.75 -10.00 10.62
CA ALA A 139 -8.85 -8.60 11.00
C ALA A 139 -8.99 -8.37 12.52
N ARG A 140 -9.47 -9.38 13.27
CA ARG A 140 -9.64 -9.30 14.73
C ARG A 140 -8.31 -9.31 15.48
N SER A 141 -7.26 -9.82 14.86
CA SER A 141 -5.89 -9.88 15.39
C SER A 141 -4.93 -8.94 14.67
N THR A 142 -5.34 -8.36 13.54
CA THR A 142 -4.54 -7.40 12.78
C THR A 142 -4.61 -6.03 13.45
N VAL A 143 -3.46 -5.46 13.80
CA VAL A 143 -3.39 -4.09 14.29
C VAL A 143 -3.66 -3.12 13.14
N ASN A 144 -4.27 -1.97 13.44
CA ASN A 144 -4.64 -0.97 12.44
C ASN A 144 -3.45 -0.07 12.05
N MET A 145 -2.27 -0.65 11.85
CA MET A 145 -1.06 0.10 11.52
C MET A 145 -0.16 -0.67 10.55
N ILE A 146 0.31 0.04 9.53
CA ILE A 146 1.34 -0.40 8.59
C ILE A 146 2.58 0.46 8.87
N GLU A 147 3.73 -0.17 9.10
CA GLU A 147 4.97 0.56 9.34
C GLU A 147 6.02 0.22 8.29
N THR A 148 6.35 1.19 7.44
CA THR A 148 7.33 0.98 6.37
C THR A 148 8.22 2.20 6.19
N ARG A 149 9.40 2.00 5.61
CA ARG A 149 10.24 3.11 5.16
C ARG A 149 9.61 3.75 3.92
N LYS A 150 9.59 5.08 3.91
CA LYS A 150 9.12 5.85 2.75
C LYS A 150 9.94 5.46 1.51
N ARG A 151 9.23 5.11 0.42
CA ARG A 151 9.81 4.85 -0.90
C ARG A 151 9.77 6.13 -1.75
N GLU A 152 9.84 6.00 -3.07
CA GLU A 152 9.69 7.12 -4.01
C GLU A 152 8.41 7.94 -3.78
N HIS A 153 8.40 9.18 -4.28
CA HIS A 153 7.35 10.15 -3.95
C HIS A 153 5.95 9.61 -4.23
N SER A 154 5.11 9.66 -3.19
CA SER A 154 3.68 9.28 -3.23
C SER A 154 3.36 7.80 -3.46
N ARG A 155 4.35 6.89 -3.44
CA ARG A 155 4.07 5.45 -3.49
C ARG A 155 3.58 4.94 -2.14
N LYS A 156 2.38 4.34 -2.15
CA LYS A 156 1.76 3.67 -1.01
C LYS A 156 2.45 2.33 -0.68
N PRO A 157 2.39 1.82 0.57
CA PRO A 157 3.04 0.57 0.96
C PRO A 157 2.36 -0.63 0.27
N ASP A 158 3.15 -1.53 -0.33
CA ASP A 158 2.60 -2.76 -0.94
C ASP A 158 1.97 -3.68 0.15
N GLU A 159 2.38 -3.53 1.41
CA GLU A 159 1.84 -4.24 2.58
C GLU A 159 0.33 -4.00 2.79
N GLN A 160 -0.23 -2.94 2.19
CA GLN A 160 -1.67 -2.67 2.23
C GLN A 160 -2.49 -3.82 1.62
N TYR A 161 -1.99 -4.45 0.55
CA TYR A 161 -2.74 -5.45 -0.19
C TYR A 161 -2.92 -6.72 0.64
N ASP A 162 -1.85 -7.20 1.28
CA ASP A 162 -1.92 -8.39 2.15
C ASP A 162 -2.86 -8.16 3.34
N LEU A 163 -2.81 -6.95 3.90
CA LEU A 163 -3.72 -6.57 4.98
C LEU A 163 -5.16 -6.63 4.47
N ILE A 164 -5.45 -6.03 3.32
CA ILE A 164 -6.81 -5.97 2.76
C ILE A 164 -7.30 -7.38 2.38
N GLU A 165 -6.52 -8.14 1.62
CA GLU A 165 -6.87 -9.49 1.14
C GLU A 165 -7.11 -10.48 2.30
N SER A 166 -6.34 -10.37 3.39
CA SER A 166 -6.56 -11.21 4.59
C SER A 166 -7.77 -10.79 5.42
N CYS A 167 -8.18 -9.51 5.35
CA CYS A 167 -9.22 -8.95 6.20
C CYS A 167 -10.57 -8.78 5.48
N SER A 168 -10.59 -8.82 4.15
CA SER A 168 -11.78 -8.51 3.34
C SER A 168 -11.91 -9.43 2.13
N PRO A 169 -13.15 -9.86 1.78
CA PRO A 169 -13.38 -10.74 0.65
C PRO A 169 -13.32 -9.99 -0.69
N GLY A 170 -12.87 -10.67 -1.74
CA GLY A 170 -13.03 -10.22 -3.12
C GLY A 170 -14.46 -10.42 -3.66
N PRO A 171 -14.73 -10.06 -4.93
CA PRO A 171 -13.78 -9.49 -5.90
C PRO A 171 -13.28 -8.10 -5.51
N TYR A 172 -12.05 -7.78 -5.92
CA TYR A 172 -11.30 -6.58 -5.54
C TYR A 172 -11.21 -5.56 -6.68
N LEU A 173 -11.44 -4.29 -6.37
CA LEU A 173 -11.25 -3.14 -7.27
C LEU A 173 -10.20 -2.19 -6.68
N GLU A 174 -9.19 -1.84 -7.47
CA GLU A 174 -8.26 -0.76 -7.16
C GLU A 174 -8.55 0.44 -8.07
N MET A 175 -8.93 1.56 -7.47
CA MET A 175 -9.19 2.83 -8.15
C MET A 175 -8.01 3.77 -8.05
N PHE A 176 -7.72 4.47 -9.15
CA PHE A 176 -6.53 5.29 -9.35
C PHE A 176 -5.25 4.46 -9.26
N ALA A 177 -5.34 3.19 -9.69
CA ALA A 177 -4.22 2.27 -9.72
C ALA A 177 -3.12 2.79 -10.65
N ARG A 178 -1.87 2.68 -10.19
CA ARG A 178 -0.67 2.98 -11.00
C ARG A 178 -0.07 1.75 -11.65
N TYR A 179 -0.40 0.57 -11.13
CA TYR A 179 0.14 -0.71 -11.58
C TYR A 179 -0.96 -1.76 -11.51
N ALA A 180 -0.98 -2.69 -12.45
CA ALA A 180 -1.82 -3.88 -12.35
C ALA A 180 -1.32 -4.78 -11.22
N ARG A 181 -2.25 -5.41 -10.50
CA ARG A 181 -1.98 -6.44 -9.49
C ARG A 181 -2.83 -7.67 -9.78
N GLU A 182 -2.21 -8.83 -9.73
CA GLU A 182 -2.93 -10.09 -9.90
C GLU A 182 -4.05 -10.22 -8.86
N GLY A 183 -5.23 -10.67 -9.30
CA GLY A 183 -6.41 -10.79 -8.45
C GLY A 183 -7.18 -9.47 -8.21
N TRP A 184 -6.65 -8.33 -8.67
CA TRP A 184 -7.30 -7.02 -8.57
C TRP A 184 -7.75 -6.52 -9.94
N THR A 185 -8.96 -5.99 -10.01
CA THR A 185 -9.37 -5.18 -11.17
C THR A 185 -8.84 -3.78 -10.98
N ALA A 186 -7.99 -3.30 -11.89
CA ALA A 186 -7.42 -1.96 -11.83
C ALA A 186 -8.26 -0.96 -12.65
N TRP A 187 -8.43 0.25 -12.12
CA TRP A 187 -9.02 1.38 -12.82
C TRP A 187 -8.18 2.62 -12.57
N GLY A 188 -7.65 3.25 -13.62
CA GLY A 188 -6.80 4.45 -13.52
C GLY A 188 -6.23 4.85 -14.88
N SER A 189 -5.86 6.12 -15.04
CA SER A 189 -5.29 6.65 -16.29
C SER A 189 -3.92 6.07 -16.65
N GLU A 190 -3.24 5.42 -15.69
CA GLU A 190 -1.93 4.76 -15.87
C GLU A 190 -2.03 3.22 -15.83
N ALA A 191 -3.23 2.63 -15.83
CA ALA A 191 -3.43 1.20 -15.60
C ALA A 191 -3.16 0.30 -16.83
N ASP A 192 -2.85 0.87 -18.00
CA ASP A 192 -2.47 0.12 -19.19
C ASP A 192 -1.05 -0.45 -19.07
N ALA A 193 -0.88 -1.73 -19.43
CA ALA A 193 0.38 -2.48 -19.30
C ALA A 193 1.59 -1.88 -20.05
N GLY A 194 1.38 -0.87 -20.91
CA GLY A 194 2.41 -0.18 -21.69
C GLY A 194 2.81 1.21 -21.18
N THR A 195 2.22 1.71 -20.10
CA THR A 195 2.48 3.06 -19.59
C THR A 195 3.60 3.03 -18.55
N GLU A 196 4.73 3.71 -18.81
CA GLU A 196 5.74 3.93 -17.78
C GLU A 196 5.15 4.85 -16.68
N PRO A 197 5.09 4.40 -15.42
CA PRO A 197 4.57 5.21 -14.32
C PRO A 197 5.44 6.44 -14.11
N GLN A 198 4.81 7.59 -13.86
CA GLN A 198 5.57 8.79 -13.51
C GLN A 198 6.22 8.63 -12.12
N GLY A 199 7.52 8.91 -12.02
CA GLY A 199 8.28 8.78 -10.77
C GLY A 199 9.77 8.48 -10.96
N ARG A 200 10.55 9.36 -11.61
CA ARG A 200 12.00 9.15 -11.72
C ARG A 200 12.65 9.08 -10.32
N ALA A 201 13.35 7.97 -10.06
CA ALA A 201 14.16 7.78 -8.87
C ALA A 201 15.18 8.93 -8.72
N ARG A 202 15.17 9.58 -7.55
CA ARG A 202 16.21 10.53 -7.15
C ARG A 202 17.08 9.87 -6.08
N ARG A 203 18.40 10.07 -6.18
CA ARG A 203 19.40 9.56 -5.22
C ARG A 203 18.95 9.87 -3.79
N GLY A 204 18.74 8.83 -2.96
CA GLY A 204 18.27 8.95 -1.57
C GLY A 204 16.77 8.69 -1.32
N TYR A 205 15.98 8.42 -2.37
CA TYR A 205 14.54 8.09 -2.31
C TYR A 205 14.22 6.68 -2.84
N GLU A 206 15.21 5.79 -2.92
CA GLU A 206 15.10 4.45 -3.51
C GLU A 206 14.19 3.48 -2.72
N GLY A 207 13.55 3.93 -1.64
CA GLY A 207 13.03 3.03 -0.63
C GLY A 207 14.17 2.16 -0.07
N GLY A 208 13.83 1.18 0.74
CA GLY A 208 14.81 0.25 1.27
C GLY A 208 14.31 -0.39 2.55
N GLN A 209 14.82 -1.58 2.85
CA GLN A 209 14.45 -2.35 4.02
C GLN A 209 14.50 -1.48 5.29
N ILE A 210 13.44 -1.48 6.11
CA ILE A 210 13.65 -1.28 7.55
C ILE A 210 14.63 -2.39 7.93
N GLU A 211 15.65 -2.11 8.73
CA GLU A 211 16.63 -3.13 9.17
C GLU A 211 15.99 -4.29 9.96
N ARG A 212 14.65 -4.30 10.07
CA ARG A 212 13.81 -5.41 10.48
C ARG A 212 12.74 -5.64 9.41
N VAL A 213 12.73 -6.84 8.88
CA VAL A 213 11.62 -7.41 8.08
C VAL A 213 10.33 -7.34 8.92
N PRO A 214 9.12 -7.17 8.34
CA PRO A 214 7.89 -6.97 9.10
C PRO A 214 7.81 -7.93 10.29
N TYR A 215 7.72 -7.38 11.50
CA TYR A 215 7.64 -8.19 12.71
C TYR A 215 6.35 -8.99 12.65
N LEU A 216 6.49 -10.29 12.39
CA LEU A 216 5.43 -11.25 12.56
C LEU A 216 5.59 -11.81 13.96
N SER A 217 4.49 -11.89 14.70
CA SER A 217 4.49 -12.69 15.91
C SER A 217 4.99 -14.12 15.59
N PRO A 218 5.56 -14.85 16.56
CA PRO A 218 6.08 -16.20 16.34
C PRO A 218 5.11 -17.15 15.60
N HIS A 219 3.80 -16.90 15.69
CA HIS A 219 2.74 -17.66 15.00
C HIS A 219 1.98 -16.86 13.93
N GLY A 220 2.41 -15.63 13.63
CA GLY A 220 1.84 -14.81 12.57
C GLY A 220 2.00 -15.50 11.22
N ARG A 221 0.88 -15.77 10.54
CA ARG A 221 0.88 -16.29 9.18
C ARG A 221 1.12 -15.13 8.22
N MET A 222 1.86 -15.41 7.16
CA MET A 222 2.04 -14.51 6.04
C MET A 222 1.04 -14.88 4.95
N SER A 223 0.60 -13.91 4.16
CA SER A 223 -0.01 -14.22 2.85
C SER A 223 1.01 -14.94 1.98
N ASP A 224 0.52 -15.68 0.99
CA ASP A 224 1.39 -16.37 0.03
C ASP A 224 2.25 -15.38 -0.76
N TRP A 225 1.66 -14.27 -1.21
CA TRP A 225 2.39 -13.21 -1.90
C TRP A 225 3.53 -12.61 -1.05
N LEU A 226 3.29 -12.28 0.23
CA LEU A 226 4.33 -11.75 1.10
C LEU A 226 5.42 -12.78 1.35
N ALA A 227 5.02 -14.04 1.53
CA ALA A 227 5.95 -15.14 1.69
C ALA A 227 6.81 -15.32 0.43
N ASP A 228 6.24 -15.25 -0.77
CA ASP A 228 6.95 -15.32 -2.04
C ASP A 228 7.89 -14.11 -2.24
N ARG A 229 7.44 -12.91 -1.89
CA ARG A 229 8.26 -11.71 -1.99
C ARG A 229 9.44 -11.74 -1.02
N LEU A 230 9.22 -12.10 0.25
CA LEU A 230 10.30 -12.26 1.21
C LEU A 230 11.21 -13.42 0.83
N ALA A 231 10.67 -14.51 0.30
CA ALA A 231 11.43 -15.64 -0.18
C ALA A 231 12.40 -15.23 -1.29
N SER A 232 11.93 -14.49 -2.29
CA SER A 232 12.77 -13.94 -3.37
C SER A 232 13.87 -13.03 -2.83
N VAL A 233 13.54 -12.08 -1.95
CA VAL A 233 14.53 -11.15 -1.36
C VAL A 233 15.58 -11.89 -0.54
N LEU A 234 15.17 -12.84 0.29
CA LEU A 234 16.08 -13.63 1.11
C LEU A 234 16.95 -14.56 0.26
N ALA A 235 16.40 -15.15 -0.81
CA ALA A 235 17.14 -15.97 -1.75
C ALA A 235 18.24 -15.16 -2.45
N ASP A 236 17.95 -13.93 -2.89
CA ASP A 236 18.93 -13.03 -3.50
C ASP A 236 20.06 -12.62 -2.53
N GLU A 237 19.72 -12.29 -1.29
CA GLU A 237 20.73 -11.99 -0.27
C GLU A 237 21.57 -13.22 0.09
N TYR A 238 20.93 -14.38 0.17
CA TYR A 238 21.60 -15.64 0.39
C TYR A 238 22.58 -15.94 -0.74
N ALA A 239 22.15 -15.83 -2.01
CA ALA A 239 22.96 -16.00 -3.20
C ALA A 239 24.20 -15.08 -3.19
N ARG A 240 24.04 -13.83 -2.74
CA ARG A 240 25.15 -12.85 -2.57
C ARG A 240 26.10 -13.13 -1.39
N GLY A 241 25.89 -14.20 -0.65
CA GLY A 241 26.83 -14.69 0.36
C GLY A 241 26.34 -14.60 1.80
N ALA A 242 25.15 -14.05 2.06
CA ALA A 242 24.60 -14.03 3.41
C ALA A 242 24.37 -15.46 3.93
N SER A 243 24.68 -15.70 5.21
CA SER A 243 24.34 -16.95 5.89
C SER A 243 22.90 -16.93 6.40
N VAL A 244 22.31 -18.11 6.60
CA VAL A 244 20.97 -18.24 7.20
C VAL A 244 20.89 -17.55 8.56
N ARG A 245 21.99 -17.54 9.33
CA ARG A 245 22.06 -16.89 10.65
C ARG A 245 22.04 -15.37 10.53
N GLN A 246 22.80 -14.79 9.60
CA GLN A 246 22.77 -13.36 9.32
C GLN A 246 21.39 -12.91 8.82
N LEU A 247 20.74 -13.71 7.97
CA LEU A 247 19.38 -13.43 7.53
C LEU A 247 18.37 -13.51 8.69
N ALA A 248 18.49 -14.49 9.59
CA ALA A 248 17.65 -14.58 10.79
C ALA A 248 17.83 -13.40 11.74
N GLU A 249 19.06 -12.97 11.97
CA GLU A 249 19.38 -11.80 12.79
C GLU A 249 18.84 -10.50 12.17
N LYS A 250 19.04 -10.32 10.87
CA LYS A 250 18.54 -9.17 10.11
C LYS A 250 17.02 -9.12 10.03
N THR A 251 16.36 -10.27 9.88
CA THR A 251 14.89 -10.33 9.78
C THR A 251 14.20 -10.33 11.13
N GLY A 252 14.90 -10.71 12.20
CA GLY A 252 14.30 -11.04 13.49
C GLY A 252 13.48 -12.35 13.46
N TYR A 253 13.54 -13.12 12.37
CA TYR A 253 12.78 -14.36 12.23
C TYR A 253 13.52 -15.57 12.79
N PRO A 254 12.80 -16.58 13.31
CA PRO A 254 13.42 -17.86 13.65
C PRO A 254 14.14 -18.48 12.45
N VAL A 255 15.28 -19.12 12.69
CA VAL A 255 16.08 -19.80 11.66
C VAL A 255 15.25 -20.80 10.83
N SER A 256 14.26 -21.45 11.46
CA SER A 256 13.33 -22.35 10.78
C SER A 256 12.48 -21.63 9.71
N ARG A 257 11.97 -20.43 10.02
CA ARG A 257 11.18 -19.61 9.09
C ARG A 257 12.05 -19.09 7.95
N VAL A 258 13.26 -18.61 8.24
CA VAL A 258 14.20 -18.19 7.19
C VAL A 258 14.52 -19.34 6.24
N ARG A 259 14.75 -20.55 6.76
CA ARG A 259 14.97 -21.74 5.92
C ARG A 259 13.76 -22.08 5.05
N ALA A 260 12.54 -21.94 5.59
CA ALA A 260 11.33 -22.18 4.82
C ALA A 260 11.17 -21.15 3.69
N LEU A 261 11.41 -19.86 3.97
CA LEU A 261 11.37 -18.80 2.97
C LEU A 261 12.46 -18.97 1.89
N LEU A 262 13.68 -19.34 2.28
CA LEU A 262 14.76 -19.64 1.32
C LEU A 262 14.38 -20.79 0.38
N LYS A 263 13.80 -21.87 0.91
CA LYS A 263 13.29 -22.98 0.09
C LYS A 263 12.16 -22.54 -0.84
N ARG A 264 11.21 -21.74 -0.32
CA ARG A 264 10.11 -21.16 -1.12
C ARG A 264 10.64 -20.28 -2.25
N GLY A 265 11.77 -19.60 -2.05
CA GLY A 265 12.43 -18.76 -3.04
C GLY A 265 13.37 -19.51 -3.97
N GLY A 266 13.35 -20.85 -3.95
CA GLY A 266 14.20 -21.69 -4.80
C GLY A 266 15.68 -21.73 -4.42
N ALA A 267 16.07 -21.22 -3.25
CA ALA A 267 17.46 -21.23 -2.83
C ALA A 267 17.91 -22.63 -2.36
N GLU A 268 18.96 -23.17 -2.98
CA GLU A 268 19.64 -24.35 -2.48
C GLU A 268 20.45 -24.01 -1.21
N LEU A 269 20.07 -24.61 -0.08
CA LEU A 269 20.72 -24.34 1.20
C LEU A 269 22.14 -24.93 1.21
N ARG A 270 23.15 -24.06 1.28
CA ARG A 270 24.56 -24.41 1.53
C ARG A 270 24.65 -25.29 2.79
N GLY A 271 25.48 -26.34 2.70
CA GLY A 271 25.71 -27.29 3.80
C GLY A 271 26.19 -26.61 5.09
N ARG A 272 26.00 -27.27 6.25
CA ARG A 272 26.55 -26.80 7.53
C ARG A 272 28.07 -26.95 7.51
N GLY A 273 28.80 -25.89 7.18
CA GLY A 273 30.27 -25.87 7.22
C GLY A 273 30.81 -24.80 8.16
N ARG A 274 31.50 -25.23 9.23
CA ARG A 274 32.52 -24.39 9.89
C ARG A 274 33.77 -24.49 9.01
N PRO A 275 34.43 -23.39 8.60
CA PRO A 275 35.68 -23.52 7.87
C PRO A 275 36.68 -24.28 8.74
N ARG A 276 37.19 -25.42 8.24
CA ARG A 276 38.36 -26.07 8.82
C ARG A 276 39.53 -25.11 8.58
N ALA A 277 40.14 -24.61 9.65
CA ALA A 277 41.41 -23.91 9.54
C ALA A 277 42.42 -24.89 8.91
N ALA A 278 43.03 -24.49 7.80
CA ALA A 278 44.17 -25.20 7.26
C ALA A 278 45.34 -25.01 8.24
N LEU A 279 45.89 -26.13 8.71
CA LEU A 279 47.18 -26.21 9.41
C LEU A 279 48.31 -26.20 8.38
#